data_AF-A0A377A5H5-F1
#
_entry.id   AF-A0A377A5H5-F1
#
_cell.length_a   1.000
_cell.length_b   1.000
_cell.length_c   1.000
_cell.angle_alpha   90.00
_cell.angle_beta   90.00
_cell.angle_gamma   90.00
#
_symmetry.space_group_name_H-M   'P 1'
#
loop_
_entity.id
_entity.type
_entity.pdbx_description
1 polymer ?
#
loop_
_entity_poly.entity_id
_entity_poly.type
_entity_poly.pdbx_seq_one_letter_code
_entity_poly.pdbx_strand_id
1 'polypeptide(L)'
;MILANDFLEYLLNTERDLAVRVRERYDMYLKSLPVPQLADGKIVIDGRYMIDSHEGNYRLYRIEGGTRPLLAFTSAHPLQSSM
;
A
#
# COMPACT_ATOMS: atom_id res chain seq x y z
N MET A 1 -15.36 -1.67 6.28
CA MET A 1 -14.23 -2.42 6.86
C MET A 1 -13.13 -1.41 7.11
N ILE A 2 -12.64 -1.24 8.34
CA ILE A 2 -11.48 -0.37 8.61
C ILE A 2 -10.23 -1.12 8.14
N LEU A 3 -9.37 -0.48 7.34
CA LEU A 3 -8.10 -1.09 6.95
C LEU A 3 -7.14 -1.04 8.14
N ALA A 4 -6.26 -2.04 8.24
CA ALA A 4 -5.31 -2.13 9.36
C ALA A 4 -4.43 -0.87 9.49
N ASN A 5 -4.07 -0.24 8.37
CA ASN A 5 -3.31 1.01 8.37
C ASN A 5 -4.12 2.19 8.93
N ASP A 6 -5.40 2.32 8.55
CA ASP A 6 -6.28 3.38 9.06
C ASP A 6 -6.44 3.27 10.58
N PHE A 7 -6.54 2.03 11.08
CA PHE A 7 -6.62 1.76 12.52
C PHE A 7 -5.31 2.12 13.25
N LEU A 8 -4.15 1.78 12.66
CA LEU A 8 -2.85 2.14 13.22
C LEU A 8 -2.63 3.65 13.23
N GLU A 9 -3.07 4.36 12.19
CA GLU A 9 -3.01 5.82 12.12
C GLU A 9 -3.92 6.48 13.15
N TYR A 10 -5.15 5.98 13.31
CA TYR A 10 -6.04 6.40 14.38
C TYR A 10 -5.38 6.23 15.76
N LEU A 11 -4.81 5.05 16.05
CA LEU A 11 -4.13 4.79 17.32
C LEU A 11 -2.92 5.69 17.53
N LEU A 12 -2.14 6.00 16.48
CA LEU A 12 -1.01 6.93 16.60
C LEU A 12 -1.46 8.32 17.03
N ASN A 13 -2.65 8.74 16.60
CA ASN A 13 -3.22 10.05 16.90
C ASN A 13 -3.95 10.12 18.24
N THR A 14 -4.43 8.99 18.78
CA THR A 14 -5.19 8.95 20.04
C THR A 14 -4.44 8.31 21.21
N GLU A 15 -3.69 7.23 20.97
CA GLU A 15 -3.02 6.40 21.97
C GLU A 15 -1.62 5.94 21.50
N ARG A 16 -0.70 6.90 21.36
CA ARG A 16 0.62 6.69 20.72
C ARG A 16 1.41 5.48 21.25
N ASP A 17 1.47 5.28 22.57
CA ASP A 17 2.23 4.16 23.17
C ASP A 17 1.59 2.79 22.92
N LEU A 18 0.26 2.74 22.80
CA LEU A 18 -0.43 1.55 22.35
C LEU A 18 -0.17 1.30 20.86
N ALA A 19 -0.23 2.37 20.05
CA ALA A 19 -0.01 2.29 18.62
C ALA A 19 1.35 1.70 18.25
N VAL A 20 2.42 2.10 18.95
CA VAL A 20 3.77 1.54 18.73
C VAL A 20 3.79 0.04 18.98
N ARG A 21 3.26 -0.42 20.11
CA ARG A 21 3.22 -1.85 20.46
C ARG A 21 2.36 -2.68 19.51
N VAL A 22 1.20 -2.13 19.11
CA VAL A 22 0.31 -2.78 18.13
C VAL A 22 0.99 -2.87 16.77
N ARG A 23 1.68 -1.81 16.33
CA ARG A 23 2.43 -1.78 15.08
C ARG A 23 3.55 -2.81 15.05
N GLU A 24 4.36 -2.88 16.10
CA GLU A 24 5.43 -3.89 16.21
C GLU A 24 4.89 -5.31 16.09
N ARG A 25 3.79 -5.59 16.77
CA ARG A 25 3.15 -6.92 16.71
C ARG A 25 2.53 -7.20 15.35
N TYR A 26 1.95 -6.19 14.72
CA TYR A 26 1.41 -6.29 13.37
C TYR A 26 2.52 -6.57 12.34
N ASP A 27 3.67 -5.89 12.44
CA ASP A 27 4.83 -6.14 11.58
C ASP A 27 5.39 -7.57 11.76
N MET A 28 5.40 -8.09 13.00
CA MET A 28 5.76 -9.49 13.26
C MET A 28 4.76 -10.47 12.65
N TYR A 29 3.46 -10.19 12.76
CA TYR A 29 2.41 -11.00 12.15
C TYR A 29 2.58 -11.06 10.63
N LEU A 30 2.79 -9.92 9.96
CA LEU A 30 3.01 -9.87 8.51
C LEU A 30 4.19 -10.75 8.06
N LYS A 31 5.29 -10.79 8.84
CA LYS A 31 6.45 -11.65 8.58
C LYS A 31 6.18 -13.14 8.79
N SER A 32 5.20 -13.49 9.64
CA SER A 32 4.83 -14.87 9.93
C SER A 32 3.94 -15.51 8.87
N LEU A 33 3.41 -14.70 7.93
CA LEU A 33 2.50 -15.19 6.91
C LEU A 33 3.25 -16.01 5.85
N PRO A 34 2.67 -17.13 5.39
CA PRO A 34 3.30 -18.00 4.39
C PRO A 34 3.49 -17.32 3.03
N VAL A 35 2.70 -16.28 2.77
CA VAL A 35 2.82 -15.41 1.60
C VAL A 35 2.87 -13.97 2.09
N PRO A 36 3.82 -13.14 1.63
CA PRO A 36 3.87 -11.72 1.97
C PRO A 36 2.54 -11.05 1.61
N GLN A 37 1.86 -10.49 2.61
CA GLN A 37 0.68 -9.67 2.36
C GLN A 37 1.13 -8.31 1.87
N LEU A 38 0.62 -7.93 0.70
CA LEU A 38 0.83 -6.61 0.14
C LEU A 38 -0.16 -5.63 0.77
N ALA A 39 0.25 -4.37 0.90
CA ALA A 39 -0.68 -3.31 1.25
C ALA A 39 -1.77 -3.21 0.18
N ASP A 40 -2.94 -2.68 0.55
CA ASP A 40 -4.03 -2.48 -0.40
C ASP A 40 -3.57 -1.60 -1.59
N GLY A 41 -4.05 -1.92 -2.78
CA GLY A 41 -3.60 -1.29 -4.03
C GLY A 41 -2.19 -1.69 -4.51
N LYS A 42 -1.51 -2.64 -3.83
CA LYS A 42 -0.24 -3.21 -4.30
C LYS A 42 -0.42 -4.61 -4.89
N ILE A 43 0.17 -4.81 -6.07
CA ILE A 43 0.11 -6.09 -6.79
C ILE A 43 1.53 -6.47 -7.23
N VAL A 44 1.96 -7.68 -6.89
CA VAL A 44 3.21 -8.26 -7.42
C VAL A 44 2.88 -9.17 -8.59
N ILE A 45 3.58 -8.96 -9.71
CA ILE A 45 3.47 -9.77 -10.91
C ILE A 45 4.75 -10.60 -11.04
N ASP A 46 4.59 -11.92 -10.93
CA ASP A 46 5.64 -12.91 -11.18
C ASP A 46 6.94 -12.68 -10.35
N GLY A 47 6.80 -12.08 -9.16
CA GLY A 47 7.93 -11.75 -8.27
C GLY A 47 8.92 -10.73 -8.83
N ARG A 48 8.69 -10.20 -10.04
CA ARG A 48 9.62 -9.34 -10.78
C ARG A 48 9.16 -7.89 -10.85
N TYR A 49 7.86 -7.67 -10.85
CA TYR A 49 7.26 -6.34 -11.00
C TYR A 49 6.27 -6.04 -9.88
N MET A 50 6.16 -4.76 -9.53
CA MET A 50 5.22 -4.24 -8.55
C MET A 50 4.36 -3.15 -9.19
N ILE A 51 3.06 -3.22 -8.95
CA ILE A 51 2.12 -2.11 -9.15
C ILE A 51 1.81 -1.51 -7.77
N ASP A 52 1.90 -0.19 -7.63
CA ASP A 52 1.37 0.52 -6.46
C ASP A 52 0.58 1.78 -6.84
N SER A 53 -0.30 2.23 -5.93
CA SER A 53 -0.93 3.54 -6.03
C SER A 53 -0.02 4.63 -5.48
N HIS A 54 0.06 5.75 -6.18
CA HIS A 54 0.83 6.92 -5.78
C HIS A 54 0.16 8.19 -6.31
N GLU A 55 -0.24 9.07 -5.41
CA GLU A 55 -0.87 10.36 -5.75
C GLU A 55 -2.05 10.22 -6.72
N GLY A 56 -2.90 9.21 -6.53
CA GLY A 56 -4.06 8.93 -7.39
C GLY A 56 -3.73 8.23 -8.71
N ASN A 57 -2.46 7.97 -8.99
CA ASN A 57 -1.99 7.26 -10.17
C ASN A 57 -1.52 5.84 -9.80
N TYR A 58 -1.40 4.96 -10.79
CA TYR A 58 -0.77 3.65 -10.61
C TYR A 58 0.62 3.66 -11.23
N ARG A 59 1.60 3.04 -10.57
CA ARG A 59 2.96 2.92 -11.08
C ARG A 59 3.36 1.47 -11.19
N LEU A 60 4.01 1.09 -12.29
CA LEU A 60 4.62 -0.21 -12.49
C LEU A 60 6.15 -0.06 -12.43
N TYR A 61 6.82 -0.82 -11.58
CA TYR A 61 8.28 -0.84 -11.49
C TYR A 61 8.82 -2.25 -11.28
N ARG A 62 10.11 -2.43 -11.54
CA ARG A 62 10.84 -3.68 -11.27
C ARG A 62 11.26 -3.73 -9.80
N ILE A 63 11.06 -4.86 -9.14
CA ILE A 63 11.38 -5.04 -7.71
C ILE A 63 12.90 -4.97 -7.48
N GLU A 64 13.67 -5.64 -8.34
CA GLU A 64 15.14 -5.55 -8.35
C GLU A 64 15.58 -4.53 -9.41
N GLY A 65 16.10 -3.38 -8.96
CA GLY A 65 16.51 -2.27 -9.84
C GLY A 65 16.22 -0.86 -9.31
N GLY A 66 15.46 -0.74 -8.21
CA GLY A 66 15.17 0.52 -7.53
C GLY A 66 13.85 1.17 -7.92
N THR A 67 13.46 2.21 -7.17
CA THR A 67 12.15 2.87 -7.15
C THR A 67 11.75 3.65 -8.40
N ARG A 68 12.51 3.56 -9.50
CA ARG A 68 12.14 4.27 -10.75
C ARG A 68 11.03 3.49 -11.48
N PRO A 69 9.85 4.09 -11.69
CA PRO A 69 8.79 3.44 -12.43
C PRO A 69 9.21 3.18 -13.88
N LEU A 70 8.93 1.96 -14.34
CA LEU A 70 9.00 1.61 -15.75
C LEU A 70 7.86 2.27 -16.51
N LEU A 71 6.69 2.34 -15.90
CA LEU A 71 5.51 2.99 -16.44
C LEU A 71 4.71 3.66 -15.31
N ALA A 72 4.14 4.84 -15.59
CA ALA A 72 3.14 5.47 -14.74
C ALA A 72 1.83 5.58 -15.51
N PHE A 73 0.74 5.10 -14.91
CA PHE A 73 -0.62 5.19 -15.42
C PHE A 73 -1.34 6.27 -14.64
N THR A 74 -1.78 7.32 -15.31
CA THR A 74 -2.70 8.27 -14.70
C THR A 74 -4.11 7.71 -14.73
N SER A 75 -4.82 7.69 -13.61
CA SER A 75 -6.26 7.43 -13.69
C SER A 75 -6.88 8.59 -14.49
N ALA A 76 -7.40 8.30 -15.68
CA ALA A 76 -8.22 9.28 -16.37
C ALA A 76 -9.38 9.62 -15.44
N HIS A 77 -9.47 10.88 -15.01
CA HIS A 77 -10.71 11.35 -14.40
C HIS A 77 -11.81 11.05 -15.43
N PRO A 78 -12.88 10.32 -15.09
CA PRO A 78 -14.01 10.26 -15.99
C PRO A 78 -14.44 11.71 -16.20
N LEU A 79 -14.43 12.17 -17.44
CA LEU A 79 -15.14 13.39 -17.83
C LEU A 79 -16.55 13.22 -17.27
N GLN A 80 -16.86 13.91 -16.18
CA GLN A 80 -18.24 14.09 -15.76
C GLN A 80 -18.90 14.80 -16.93
N SER A 81 -19.66 14.03 -17.71
CA SER A 81 -20.55 14.58 -18.70
C SER A 81 -21.60 15.37 -17.93
N SER A 82 -21.37 16.68 -17.80
CA SER A 82 -22.39 17.62 -17.35
C SER A 82 -23.58 17.50 -18.32
N MET A 83 -24.69 16.99 -17.80
CA MET A 83 -26.04 17.25 -18.31
C MET A 83 -26.74 18.16 -17.32
#